data_AF-A0AAN7KVV3-F1
#
_entry.id   AF-A0AAN7KVV3-F1
#
_cell.length_a   1.000
_cell.length_b   1.000
_cell.length_c   1.000
_cell.angle_alpha   90.00
_cell.angle_beta   90.00
_cell.angle_gamma   90.00
#
_symmetry.space_group_name_H-M   'P 1'
#
loop_
_entity.id
_entity.type
_entity.pdbx_description
1 polymer ?
#
loop_
_entity_poly.entity_id
_entity_poly.type
_entity_poly.pdbx_seq_one_letter_code
_entity_poly.pdbx_strand_id
1 'polypeptide(L)'
;MPQVRIIAKNFMDMVAALPAMKLDRLYQNAFICEAILRSLQPLAKKYVIQMCYIEEPITSKSLEEWVLPGGFSKHKVAIDRLLQLRIFSESFDRTTGTSYRMNATFQINLQKLITCGAILPREPMPSNITIRLPSSQELETYALQQWECFLLQLINSAQVERMTNISPSMMRIFQRGLLTQRDKETPRLTESGFQFLLMDTNAQLWYIIREYISNSEEIGVDPEDLISFMLELSFHETGQAYNMNTLDEIQRNTIKDLEDLGLVKLQQGRKESWFIPTKLATNLSVSLTDSSSRKEGFVMVETNFRMYAYSSSKLHTEILRLFSRVEYQLPNLIVASITKESLYNAFENGITAEQIISFLQQNAHARVAERVPSVPENVTDQIRLWESDLNRVEMTPAHFYDEFPSRDVYEAACDFARECGGLLWEDSKKMRLVVNTEVHLQMREHLRRQK
;
A
#
# COMPACT_ATOMS: atom_id res chain seq x y z
N MET A 1 21.67 8.96 1.37
CA MET A 1 20.80 8.25 0.40
C MET A 1 19.40 8.16 1.00
N PRO A 2 18.40 8.82 0.41
CA PRO A 2 17.04 8.73 0.93
C PRO A 2 16.58 7.28 0.76
N GLN A 3 16.21 6.66 1.87
CA GLN A 3 15.54 5.36 1.86
C GLN A 3 14.21 5.55 1.13
N VAL A 4 14.20 5.30 -0.17
CA VAL A 4 12.98 5.01 -0.90
C VAL A 4 12.48 3.70 -0.30
N ARG A 5 11.69 3.79 0.77
CA ARG A 5 10.93 2.67 1.31
C ARG A 5 10.05 2.23 0.16
N ILE A 6 10.46 1.17 -0.53
CA ILE A 6 9.60 0.44 -1.44
C ILE A 6 8.41 0.02 -0.58
N ILE A 7 7.31 0.75 -0.70
CA ILE A 7 6.03 0.34 -0.14
C ILE A 7 5.74 -0.97 -0.87
N ALA A 8 5.96 -2.10 -0.20
CA ALA A 8 5.49 -3.41 -0.63
C ALA A 8 4.03 -3.21 -1.03
N LYS A 9 3.76 -3.23 -2.35
CA LYS A 9 2.45 -2.84 -2.87
C LYS A 9 1.40 -3.87 -2.48
N ASN A 10 1.84 -5.12 -2.28
CA ASN A 10 0.99 -6.28 -2.02
C ASN A 10 1.55 -7.14 -0.87
N PHE A 11 0.68 -7.92 -0.23
CA PHE A 11 1.02 -8.90 0.81
C PHE A 11 2.22 -9.79 0.48
N MET A 12 2.27 -10.25 -0.76
CA MET A 12 3.33 -11.15 -1.23
C MET A 12 4.72 -10.49 -1.26
N ASP A 13 4.79 -9.17 -1.38
CA ASP A 13 6.06 -8.44 -1.27
C ASP A 13 6.56 -8.40 0.18
N MET A 14 5.64 -8.34 1.15
CA MET A 14 5.97 -8.48 2.56
C MET A 14 6.49 -9.90 2.85
N VAL A 15 5.81 -10.94 2.35
CA VAL A 15 6.28 -12.33 2.49
C VAL A 15 7.67 -12.50 1.86
N ALA A 16 7.88 -11.98 0.65
CA ALA A 16 9.19 -12.01 -0.03
C ALA A 16 10.30 -11.27 0.72
N ALA A 17 9.97 -10.27 1.54
CA ALA A 17 10.93 -9.54 2.36
C ALA A 17 11.34 -10.28 3.64
N LEU A 18 10.69 -11.39 3.99
CA LEU A 18 11.01 -12.15 5.20
C LEU A 18 12.37 -12.88 5.08
N PRO A 19 13.09 -13.06 6.20
CA PRO A 19 14.32 -13.84 6.22
C PRO A 19 14.12 -15.29 5.77
N ALA A 20 15.19 -15.90 5.26
CA ALA A 20 15.25 -17.29 4.78
C ALA A 20 14.55 -18.28 5.72
N MET A 21 14.95 -18.24 6.99
CA MET A 21 14.50 -19.17 8.02
C MET A 21 13.00 -19.03 8.29
N LYS A 22 12.47 -17.80 8.24
CA LYS A 22 11.03 -17.55 8.42
C LYS A 22 10.24 -18.06 7.22
N LEU A 23 10.74 -17.87 5.99
CA LEU A 23 10.11 -18.38 4.77
C LEU A 23 10.04 -19.91 4.72
N ASP A 24 11.11 -20.61 5.08
CA ASP A 24 11.14 -22.08 5.08
C ASP A 24 10.15 -22.66 6.10
N ARG A 25 9.94 -21.98 7.24
CA ARG A 25 8.90 -22.34 8.22
C ARG A 25 7.51 -22.11 7.68
N LEU A 26 7.26 -20.97 7.04
CA LEU A 26 5.97 -20.69 6.39
C LEU A 26 5.64 -21.73 5.33
N TYR A 27 6.62 -22.23 4.58
CA TYR A 27 6.42 -23.28 3.56
C TYR A 27 6.07 -24.65 4.12
N GLN A 28 6.20 -24.87 5.43
CA GLN A 28 5.67 -26.09 6.07
C GLN A 28 4.14 -26.13 6.04
N ASN A 29 3.49 -24.98 5.97
CA ASN A 29 2.04 -24.86 5.88
C ASN A 29 1.56 -24.91 4.42
N ALA A 30 0.76 -25.94 4.10
CA ALA A 30 0.26 -26.17 2.74
C ALA A 30 -0.59 -25.01 2.20
N PHE A 31 -1.36 -24.31 3.05
CA PHE A 31 -2.18 -23.16 2.64
C PHE A 31 -1.33 -22.00 2.15
N ILE A 32 -0.15 -21.82 2.74
CA ILE A 32 0.78 -20.78 2.31
C ILE A 32 1.31 -21.11 0.93
N CYS A 33 1.71 -22.36 0.69
CA CYS A 33 2.15 -22.81 -0.64
C CYS A 33 1.08 -22.59 -1.70
N GLU A 34 -0.18 -22.88 -1.38
CA GLU A 34 -1.32 -22.65 -2.29
C GLU A 34 -1.61 -21.17 -2.53
N ALA A 35 -1.59 -20.35 -1.49
CA ALA A 35 -1.83 -18.91 -1.59
C ALA A 35 -0.75 -18.25 -2.44
N ILE A 36 0.50 -18.63 -2.19
CA ILE A 36 1.64 -18.16 -2.96
C ILE A 36 1.48 -18.57 -4.42
N LEU A 37 1.15 -19.84 -4.69
CA LEU A 37 0.90 -20.30 -6.05
C LEU A 37 -0.22 -19.51 -6.73
N ARG A 38 -1.35 -19.25 -6.05
CA ARG A 38 -2.46 -18.44 -6.58
C ARG A 38 -2.03 -17.01 -6.91
N SER A 39 -1.12 -16.46 -6.12
CA SER A 39 -0.63 -15.09 -6.26
C SER A 39 0.36 -14.93 -7.43
N LEU A 40 1.07 -15.99 -7.84
CA LEU A 40 2.10 -15.90 -8.87
C LEU A 40 1.53 -15.48 -10.25
N GLN A 41 2.36 -14.78 -11.03
CA GLN A 41 2.06 -14.49 -12.44
C GLN A 41 1.92 -15.79 -13.26
N PRO A 42 1.14 -15.79 -14.37
CA PRO A 42 0.87 -17.02 -15.13
C PRO A 42 2.14 -17.79 -15.56
N LEU A 43 3.21 -17.08 -15.94
CA LEU A 43 4.46 -17.72 -16.35
C LEU A 43 5.21 -18.35 -15.17
N ALA A 44 5.25 -17.67 -14.01
CA ALA A 44 5.84 -18.22 -12.79
C ALA A 44 5.06 -19.46 -12.30
N LYS A 45 3.72 -19.42 -12.37
CA LYS A 45 2.85 -20.59 -12.07
C LYS A 45 3.19 -21.78 -12.97
N LYS A 46 3.33 -21.55 -14.28
CA LYS A 46 3.70 -22.59 -15.24
C LYS A 46 5.01 -23.27 -14.83
N TYR A 47 6.05 -22.48 -14.50
CA TYR A 47 7.34 -23.04 -14.10
C TYR A 47 7.25 -23.86 -12.82
N VAL A 48 6.55 -23.36 -11.80
CA VAL A 48 6.36 -24.09 -10.54
C VAL A 48 5.64 -25.42 -10.78
N ILE A 49 4.57 -25.43 -11.58
CA ILE A 49 3.82 -26.66 -11.87
C ILE A 49 4.67 -27.67 -12.67
N GLN A 50 5.42 -27.21 -13.68
CA GLN A 50 6.29 -28.08 -14.49
C GLN A 50 7.44 -28.66 -13.67
N MET A 51 8.04 -27.85 -12.79
CA MET A 51 9.14 -28.25 -11.91
C MET A 51 8.68 -29.12 -10.73
N CYS A 52 7.39 -29.18 -10.42
CA CYS A 52 6.87 -29.80 -9.20
C CYS A 52 7.27 -31.28 -9.06
N TYR A 53 7.40 -32.01 -10.17
CA TYR A 53 7.80 -33.43 -10.17
C TYR A 53 9.23 -33.68 -10.68
N ILE A 54 10.02 -32.61 -10.85
CA ILE A 54 11.41 -32.70 -11.30
C ILE A 54 12.31 -32.55 -10.08
N GLU A 55 13.09 -33.58 -9.78
CA GLU A 55 14.02 -33.60 -8.64
C GLU A 55 15.39 -32.98 -9.00
N GLU A 56 15.77 -33.04 -10.28
CA GLU A 56 17.03 -32.54 -10.80
C GLU A 56 17.00 -31.02 -11.05
N PRO A 57 18.13 -30.31 -10.88
CA PRO A 57 18.22 -28.90 -11.19
C PRO A 57 18.14 -28.67 -12.72
N ILE A 58 17.33 -27.71 -13.15
CA ILE A 58 17.20 -27.35 -14.58
C ILE A 58 18.09 -26.15 -14.90
N THR A 59 18.82 -26.22 -16.01
CA THR A 59 19.67 -25.11 -16.46
C THR A 59 18.85 -23.90 -16.88
N SER A 60 19.40 -22.70 -16.69
CA SER A 60 18.77 -21.45 -17.12
C SER A 60 18.42 -21.47 -18.61
N LYS A 61 19.33 -21.95 -19.47
CA LYS A 61 19.11 -22.08 -20.92
C LYS A 61 17.88 -22.92 -21.27
N SER A 62 17.67 -24.04 -20.57
CA SER A 62 16.50 -24.90 -20.79
C SER A 62 15.19 -24.22 -20.40
N LEU A 63 15.18 -23.39 -19.36
CA LEU A 63 13.99 -22.60 -19.00
C LEU A 63 13.71 -21.48 -20.01
N GLU A 64 14.75 -20.87 -20.56
CA GLU A 64 14.62 -19.84 -21.60
C GLU A 64 13.98 -20.40 -22.88
N GLU A 65 14.29 -21.66 -23.24
CA GLU A 65 13.68 -22.37 -24.38
C GLU A 65 12.16 -22.60 -24.22
N TRP A 66 11.62 -22.55 -22.99
CA TRP A 66 10.18 -22.72 -22.74
C TRP A 66 9.36 -21.46 -23.04
N VAL A 67 10.00 -20.40 -23.54
CA VAL A 67 9.41 -19.09 -23.79
C VAL A 67 9.64 -18.69 -25.24
N LEU A 68 8.61 -18.08 -25.85
CA LEU A 68 8.71 -17.54 -27.20
C LEU A 68 9.64 -16.30 -27.23
N PRO A 69 10.25 -15.96 -28.37
CA PRO A 69 11.23 -14.87 -28.47
C PRO A 69 10.75 -13.49 -27.94
N GLY A 70 9.45 -13.20 -27.99
CA GLY A 70 8.86 -11.96 -27.45
C GLY A 70 8.56 -11.97 -25.94
N GLY A 71 8.74 -13.10 -25.26
CA GLY A 71 8.37 -13.29 -23.85
C GLY A 71 9.52 -13.13 -22.84
N PHE A 72 10.73 -12.84 -23.30
CA PHE A 72 11.93 -12.87 -22.46
C PHE A 72 11.91 -11.86 -21.29
N SER A 73 11.30 -10.69 -21.48
CA SER A 73 11.11 -9.71 -20.41
C SER A 73 10.23 -10.27 -19.28
N LYS A 74 9.14 -10.96 -19.64
CA LYS A 74 8.24 -11.63 -18.68
C LYS A 74 8.92 -12.82 -18.01
N HIS A 75 9.79 -13.53 -18.73
CA HIS A 75 10.61 -14.61 -18.17
C HIS A 75 11.51 -14.11 -17.04
N LYS A 76 12.29 -13.05 -17.28
CA LYS A 76 13.16 -12.46 -16.24
C LYS A 76 12.39 -12.07 -14.99
N VAL A 77 11.27 -11.35 -15.17
CA VAL A 77 10.40 -10.93 -14.06
C VAL A 77 9.85 -12.13 -13.28
N ALA A 78 9.47 -13.20 -13.98
CA ALA A 78 8.97 -14.42 -13.35
C ALA A 78 10.07 -15.14 -12.55
N ILE A 79 11.28 -15.30 -13.09
CA ILE A 79 12.41 -15.93 -12.41
C ILE A 79 12.85 -15.10 -11.20
N ASP A 80 13.02 -13.79 -11.37
CA ASP A 80 13.37 -12.87 -10.28
C ASP A 80 12.35 -13.00 -9.13
N ARG A 81 11.07 -13.09 -9.46
CA ARG A 81 10.02 -13.26 -8.44
C ARG A 81 10.10 -14.60 -7.73
N LEU A 82 10.36 -15.70 -8.45
CA LEU A 82 10.52 -17.03 -7.86
C LEU A 82 11.76 -17.13 -6.96
N LEU A 83 12.84 -16.43 -7.32
CA LEU A 83 14.06 -16.30 -6.51
C LEU A 83 13.85 -15.44 -5.27
N GLN A 84 13.16 -14.30 -5.40
CA GLN A 84 12.80 -13.43 -4.26
C GLN A 84 11.96 -14.17 -3.21
N LEU A 85 10.98 -14.96 -3.66
CA LEU A 85 10.19 -15.83 -2.80
C LEU A 85 10.96 -17.08 -2.35
N ARG A 86 12.18 -17.33 -2.83
CA ARG A 86 12.97 -18.54 -2.52
C ARG A 86 12.22 -19.84 -2.84
N ILE A 87 11.29 -19.79 -3.80
CA ILE A 87 10.65 -20.98 -4.35
C ILE A 87 11.68 -21.71 -5.21
N PHE A 88 12.48 -20.95 -5.96
CA PHE A 88 13.68 -21.45 -6.62
C PHE A 88 14.94 -21.06 -5.85
N SER A 89 15.90 -21.98 -5.79
CA SER A 89 17.27 -21.73 -5.40
C SER A 89 18.16 -21.75 -6.65
N GLU A 90 19.07 -20.80 -6.72
CA GLU A 90 20.05 -20.71 -7.79
C GLU A 90 21.34 -21.44 -7.36
N SER A 91 21.78 -22.38 -8.19
CA SER A 91 23.08 -23.03 -8.06
C SER A 91 23.93 -22.76 -9.29
N PHE A 92 25.14 -22.26 -9.09
CA PHE A 92 26.09 -22.02 -10.16
C PHE A 92 27.09 -23.17 -10.24
N ASP A 93 27.18 -23.79 -11.40
CA ASP A 93 28.24 -24.74 -11.73
C ASP A 93 29.06 -24.25 -12.92
N ARG A 94 30.38 -24.46 -12.87
CA ARG A 94 31.33 -23.99 -13.89
C ARG A 94 31.14 -24.68 -15.24
N THR A 95 30.57 -25.88 -15.26
CA THR A 95 30.40 -26.68 -16.50
C THR A 95 29.04 -26.48 -17.16
N THR A 96 27.98 -26.40 -16.36
CA THR A 96 26.59 -26.35 -16.83
C THR A 96 25.97 -24.94 -16.74
N GLY A 97 26.65 -23.99 -16.09
CA GLY A 97 26.20 -22.62 -15.89
C GLY A 97 25.24 -22.49 -14.70
N THR A 98 24.39 -21.47 -14.74
CA THR A 98 23.34 -21.27 -13.74
C THR A 98 22.24 -22.32 -13.89
N SER A 99 21.89 -22.95 -12.78
CA SER A 99 20.80 -23.93 -12.67
C SER A 99 19.85 -23.56 -11.54
N TYR A 100 18.58 -23.95 -11.70
CA TYR A 100 17.52 -23.66 -10.75
C TYR A 100 16.95 -24.95 -10.18
N ARG A 101 16.74 -24.96 -8.86
CA ARG A 101 16.09 -26.06 -8.16
C ARG A 101 14.93 -25.54 -7.33
N MET A 102 13.85 -26.32 -7.22
CA MET A 102 12.73 -25.96 -6.34
C MET A 102 13.09 -26.20 -4.87
N ASN A 103 12.56 -25.36 -3.97
CA ASN A 103 12.61 -25.59 -2.53
C ASN A 103 11.89 -26.89 -2.18
N ALA A 104 12.58 -27.81 -1.51
CA ALA A 104 12.08 -29.16 -1.23
C ALA A 104 10.82 -29.15 -0.35
N THR A 105 10.74 -28.28 0.65
CA THR A 105 9.57 -28.15 1.54
C THR A 105 8.35 -27.68 0.75
N PHE A 106 8.54 -26.65 -0.08
CA PHE A 106 7.49 -26.12 -0.96
C PHE A 106 7.03 -27.18 -1.97
N GLN A 107 7.98 -27.90 -2.58
CA GLN A 107 7.72 -28.95 -3.56
C GLN A 107 6.88 -30.09 -2.97
N ILE A 108 7.27 -30.63 -1.81
CA ILE A 108 6.55 -31.72 -1.13
C ILE A 108 5.11 -31.29 -0.77
N ASN A 109 4.95 -30.08 -0.22
CA ASN A 109 3.63 -29.59 0.16
C ASN A 109 2.74 -29.28 -1.05
N LEU A 110 3.32 -28.79 -2.15
CA LEU A 110 2.59 -28.60 -3.40
C LEU A 110 2.16 -29.94 -4.02
N GLN A 111 3.02 -30.96 -4.01
CA GLN A 111 2.66 -32.30 -4.48
C GLN A 111 1.50 -32.87 -3.66
N LYS A 112 1.55 -32.79 -2.33
CA LYS A 112 0.47 -33.22 -1.43
C LYS A 112 -0.83 -32.48 -1.73
N LEU A 113 -0.75 -31.17 -1.96
CA LEU A 113 -1.90 -30.34 -2.31
C LEU A 113 -2.56 -30.82 -3.61
N ILE A 114 -1.77 -31.13 -4.64
CA ILE A 114 -2.28 -31.61 -5.93
C ILE A 114 -2.94 -32.99 -5.79
N THR A 115 -2.37 -33.90 -4.99
CA THR A 115 -2.87 -35.28 -4.87
C THR A 115 -4.04 -35.44 -3.91
N CYS A 116 -4.04 -34.70 -2.79
CA CYS A 116 -4.99 -34.89 -1.69
C CYS A 116 -6.01 -33.75 -1.58
N GLY A 117 -5.81 -32.64 -2.29
CA GLY A 117 -6.54 -31.40 -2.06
C GLY A 117 -6.13 -30.72 -0.76
N ALA A 118 -6.50 -29.45 -0.61
CA ALA A 118 -6.38 -28.76 0.67
C ALA A 118 -7.50 -29.22 1.60
N ILE A 119 -7.16 -29.86 2.71
CA ILE A 119 -8.11 -30.12 3.81
C ILE A 119 -7.94 -28.97 4.79
N LEU A 120 -8.89 -28.05 4.82
CA LEU A 120 -8.91 -26.98 5.82
C LEU A 120 -8.82 -27.57 7.23
N PRO A 121 -8.08 -26.96 8.17
CA PRO A 121 -8.01 -27.46 9.54
C PRO A 121 -9.38 -27.39 10.23
N ARG A 122 -10.30 -26.59 9.68
CA ARG A 122 -11.60 -26.27 10.25
C ARG A 122 -12.70 -26.57 9.25
N GLU A 123 -13.63 -27.43 9.67
CA GLU A 123 -14.85 -27.68 8.91
C GLU A 123 -15.91 -26.62 9.23
N PRO A 124 -16.74 -26.24 8.24
CA PRO A 124 -17.88 -25.38 8.49
C PRO A 124 -18.86 -26.05 9.46
N MET A 125 -19.44 -25.25 10.34
CA MET A 125 -20.43 -25.72 11.30
C MET A 125 -21.69 -26.20 10.56
N PRO A 126 -22.31 -27.31 11.01
CA PRO A 126 -23.52 -27.81 10.39
C PRO A 126 -24.67 -26.80 10.54
N SER A 127 -25.45 -26.64 9.48
CA SER A 127 -26.54 -25.66 9.36
C SER A 127 -27.62 -25.78 10.45
N ASN A 128 -27.66 -26.90 11.17
CA ASN A 128 -28.60 -27.14 12.26
C ASN A 128 -28.26 -26.35 13.54
N ILE A 129 -27.01 -25.91 13.68
CA ILE A 129 -26.50 -25.18 14.86
C ILE A 129 -26.54 -23.66 14.59
N THR A 130 -26.32 -23.26 13.34
CA THR A 130 -26.18 -21.86 12.93
C THR A 130 -27.55 -21.26 12.61
N ILE A 131 -28.19 -20.71 13.63
CA ILE A 131 -29.49 -20.03 13.46
C ILE A 131 -29.29 -18.76 12.61
N ARG A 132 -29.89 -18.75 11.41
CA ARG A 132 -29.98 -17.59 10.51
C ARG A 132 -28.62 -16.99 10.11
N LEU A 133 -27.91 -17.71 9.24
CA LEU A 133 -26.74 -17.17 8.55
C LEU A 133 -27.13 -15.92 7.72
N PRO A 134 -26.30 -14.87 7.72
CA PRO A 134 -26.58 -13.68 6.91
C PRO A 134 -26.49 -14.00 5.41
N SER A 135 -27.26 -13.28 4.61
CA SER A 135 -27.16 -13.41 3.15
C SER A 135 -25.82 -12.85 2.64
N SER A 136 -25.40 -13.24 1.43
CA SER A 136 -24.17 -12.72 0.82
C SER A 136 -24.19 -11.19 0.70
N GLN A 137 -25.34 -10.59 0.36
CA GLN A 137 -25.51 -9.14 0.28
C GLN A 137 -25.43 -8.45 1.65
N GLU A 138 -25.99 -9.08 2.69
CA GLU A 138 -25.89 -8.57 4.06
C GLU A 138 -24.44 -8.60 4.58
N LEU A 139 -23.67 -9.64 4.22
CA LEU A 139 -22.25 -9.73 4.57
C LEU A 139 -21.40 -8.68 3.86
N GLU A 140 -21.66 -8.43 2.58
CA GLU A 140 -20.98 -7.37 1.83
C GLU A 140 -21.28 -5.99 2.41
N THR A 141 -22.54 -5.70 2.67
CA THR A 141 -22.96 -4.43 3.27
C THR A 141 -22.32 -4.26 4.65
N TYR A 142 -22.30 -5.31 5.47
CA TYR A 142 -21.64 -5.30 6.77
C TYR A 142 -20.14 -5.04 6.65
N ALA A 143 -19.43 -5.75 5.77
CA ALA A 143 -17.99 -5.62 5.60
C ALA A 143 -17.60 -4.20 5.18
N LEU A 144 -18.32 -3.62 4.21
CA LEU A 144 -18.09 -2.26 3.75
C LEU A 144 -18.37 -1.23 4.85
N GLN A 145 -19.46 -1.39 5.60
CA GLN A 145 -19.79 -0.48 6.71
C GLN A 145 -18.75 -0.54 7.83
N GLN A 146 -18.28 -1.72 8.22
CA GLN A 146 -17.21 -1.85 9.23
C GLN A 146 -15.91 -1.21 8.74
N TRP A 147 -15.52 -1.49 7.48
CA TRP A 147 -14.32 -0.90 6.90
C TRP A 147 -14.39 0.64 6.83
N GLU A 148 -15.54 1.21 6.44
CA GLU A 148 -15.74 2.65 6.43
C GLU A 148 -15.69 3.26 7.84
N CYS A 149 -16.30 2.60 8.84
CA CYS A 149 -16.22 3.03 10.24
C CYS A 149 -14.77 3.03 10.74
N PHE A 150 -14.00 1.99 10.41
CA PHE A 150 -12.59 1.90 10.72
C PHE A 150 -11.78 3.04 10.08
N LEU A 151 -11.96 3.29 8.78
CA LEU A 151 -11.27 4.38 8.08
C LEU A 151 -11.65 5.76 8.63
N LEU A 152 -12.93 5.97 8.97
CA LEU A 152 -13.37 7.19 9.63
C LEU A 152 -12.68 7.38 10.98
N GLN A 153 -12.58 6.33 11.79
CA GLN A 153 -11.84 6.38 13.06
C GLN A 153 -10.35 6.63 12.87
N LEU A 154 -9.79 6.09 11.79
CA LEU A 154 -8.40 6.26 11.43
C LEU A 154 -8.09 7.73 11.12
N ILE A 155 -8.97 8.44 10.38
CA ILE A 155 -8.75 9.84 9.95
C ILE A 155 -9.24 10.84 11.01
N ASN A 156 -10.42 10.61 11.57
CA ASN A 156 -11.11 11.54 12.46
C ASN A 156 -11.96 10.81 13.52
N SER A 157 -11.34 10.54 14.67
CA SER A 157 -11.99 9.84 15.79
C SER A 157 -13.19 10.59 16.38
N ALA A 158 -13.34 11.91 16.14
CA ALA A 158 -14.41 12.72 16.74
C ALA A 158 -15.78 12.51 16.09
N GLN A 159 -15.85 11.96 14.88
CA GLN A 159 -17.10 11.82 14.11
C GLN A 159 -17.67 10.39 14.11
N VAL A 160 -17.04 9.47 14.84
CA VAL A 160 -17.41 8.04 14.83
C VAL A 160 -18.53 7.79 15.85
N GLU A 161 -19.74 7.47 15.36
CA GLU A 161 -20.90 7.13 16.21
C GLU A 161 -20.75 5.77 16.91
N ARG A 162 -20.00 4.83 16.32
CA ARG A 162 -19.69 3.51 16.87
C ARG A 162 -18.20 3.24 16.76
N MET A 163 -17.48 3.38 17.86
CA MET A 163 -16.04 3.11 17.91
C MET A 163 -15.77 1.61 17.72
N THR A 164 -14.72 1.28 16.99
CA THR A 164 -14.17 -0.07 16.94
C THR A 164 -13.52 -0.42 18.29
N ASN A 165 -13.46 -1.71 18.62
CA ASN A 165 -12.81 -2.18 19.86
C ASN A 165 -11.28 -2.27 19.74
N ILE A 166 -10.71 -1.83 18.62
CA ILE A 166 -9.27 -1.78 18.37
C ILE A 166 -8.60 -0.95 19.46
N SER A 167 -7.58 -1.54 20.10
CA SER A 167 -6.86 -0.88 21.18
C SER A 167 -6.27 0.48 20.73
N PRO A 168 -6.24 1.49 21.60
CA PRO A 168 -5.72 2.82 21.24
C PRO A 168 -4.22 2.77 20.87
N SER A 169 -3.48 1.81 21.41
CA SER A 169 -2.08 1.56 21.03
C SER A 169 -1.96 1.08 19.59
N MET A 170 -2.82 0.15 19.17
CA MET A 170 -2.86 -0.35 17.79
C MET A 170 -3.39 0.69 16.81
N MET A 171 -4.38 1.49 17.22
CA MET A 171 -4.84 2.62 16.40
C MET A 171 -3.72 3.63 16.14
N ARG A 172 -2.89 3.92 17.16
CA ARG A 172 -1.71 4.79 17.00
C ARG A 172 -0.69 4.21 16.02
N ILE A 173 -0.55 2.89 15.99
CA ILE A 173 0.30 2.19 15.02
C ILE A 173 -0.24 2.39 13.61
N PHE A 174 -1.53 2.17 13.37
CA PHE A 174 -2.13 2.41 12.05
C PHE A 174 -2.06 3.87 11.61
N GLN A 175 -2.20 4.81 12.55
CA GLN A 175 -2.08 6.24 12.27
C GLN A 175 -0.63 6.67 11.99
N ARG A 176 0.37 5.85 12.35
CA ARG A 176 1.78 6.18 12.15
C ARG A 176 2.07 6.31 10.66
N GLY A 177 2.53 7.49 10.26
CA GLY A 177 2.82 7.78 8.86
C GLY A 177 1.58 8.13 8.01
N LEU A 178 0.36 7.91 8.49
CA LEU A 178 -0.87 8.39 7.84
C LEU A 178 -1.33 9.73 8.40
N LEU A 179 -1.08 9.98 9.68
CA LEU A 179 -1.36 11.24 10.36
C LEU A 179 -0.09 11.87 10.93
N THR A 180 -0.06 13.20 10.91
CA THR A 180 0.86 14.01 11.69
C THR A 180 0.11 14.70 12.81
N GLN A 181 0.66 14.63 14.01
CA GLN A 181 0.17 15.37 15.15
C GLN A 181 1.29 16.30 15.60
N ARG A 182 1.15 17.61 15.34
CA ARG A 182 1.98 18.63 15.98
C ARG A 182 1.36 18.93 17.35
N ASP A 183 2.18 19.15 18.37
CA ASP A 183 1.75 19.26 19.76
C ASP A 183 0.53 20.20 19.92
N LYS A 184 -0.58 19.63 20.43
CA LYS A 184 -1.90 20.23 20.71
C LYS A 184 -2.82 20.56 19.51
N GLU A 185 -2.42 20.28 18.27
CA GLU A 185 -3.34 20.41 17.13
C GLU A 185 -4.14 19.12 16.87
N THR A 186 -5.29 19.27 16.20
CA THR A 186 -6.03 18.14 15.64
C THR A 186 -5.12 17.38 14.67
N PRO A 187 -5.12 16.04 14.68
CA PRO A 187 -4.26 15.27 13.79
C PRO A 187 -4.60 15.62 12.34
N ARG A 188 -3.56 15.86 11.54
CA ARG A 188 -3.67 16.20 10.12
C ARG A 188 -3.18 15.03 9.28
N LEU A 189 -3.87 14.78 8.16
CA LEU A 189 -3.47 13.74 7.21
C LEU A 189 -2.12 14.10 6.58
N THR A 190 -1.24 13.12 6.42
CA THR A 190 0.02 13.27 5.67
C THR A 190 -0.22 13.04 4.18
N GLU A 191 0.78 13.35 3.34
CA GLU A 191 0.77 12.98 1.91
C GLU A 191 0.51 11.47 1.72
N SER A 192 1.22 10.62 2.48
CA SER A 192 1.02 9.17 2.45
C SER A 192 -0.35 8.75 3.02
N GLY A 193 -0.86 9.48 4.00
CA GLY A 193 -2.22 9.32 4.53
C GLY A 193 -3.28 9.57 3.46
N PHE A 194 -3.13 10.63 2.69
CA PHE A 194 -4.01 10.92 1.57
C PHE A 194 -3.90 9.86 0.50
N GLN A 195 -2.68 9.54 0.08
CA GLN A 195 -2.44 8.49 -0.92
C GLN A 195 -3.07 7.17 -0.50
N PHE A 196 -2.98 6.78 0.77
CA PHE A 196 -3.65 5.60 1.32
C PHE A 196 -5.17 5.65 1.14
N LEU A 197 -5.82 6.78 1.43
CA LEU A 197 -7.27 6.92 1.21
C LEU A 197 -7.68 6.84 -0.26
N LEU A 198 -6.77 7.16 -1.19
CA LEU A 198 -6.97 7.04 -2.63
C LEU A 198 -6.80 5.62 -3.16
N MET A 199 -6.17 4.72 -2.40
CA MET A 199 -5.95 3.35 -2.84
C MET A 199 -7.27 2.58 -2.95
N ASP A 200 -7.28 1.51 -3.75
CA ASP A 200 -8.40 0.58 -3.73
C ASP A 200 -8.51 -0.15 -2.38
N THR A 201 -9.69 -0.67 -2.06
CA THR A 201 -9.96 -1.30 -0.77
C THR A 201 -9.00 -2.46 -0.45
N ASN A 202 -8.56 -3.23 -1.45
CA ASN A 202 -7.64 -4.34 -1.19
C ASN A 202 -6.25 -3.79 -0.84
N ALA A 203 -5.75 -2.80 -1.57
CA ALA A 203 -4.48 -2.14 -1.25
C ALA A 203 -4.51 -1.44 0.13
N GLN A 204 -5.61 -0.77 0.48
CA GLN A 204 -5.79 -0.20 1.81
C GLN A 204 -5.78 -1.29 2.89
N LEU A 205 -6.53 -2.37 2.68
CA LEU A 205 -6.57 -3.50 3.58
C LEU A 205 -5.17 -4.08 3.80
N TRP A 206 -4.38 -4.19 2.73
CA TRP A 206 -3.02 -4.69 2.84
C TRP A 206 -2.09 -3.84 3.65
N TYR A 207 -2.16 -2.53 3.45
CA TYR A 207 -1.35 -1.61 4.23
C TYR A 207 -1.64 -1.80 5.73
N ILE A 208 -2.92 -1.91 6.11
CA ILE A 208 -3.33 -2.12 7.51
C ILE A 208 -2.90 -3.49 8.04
N ILE A 209 -3.13 -4.57 7.29
CA ILE A 209 -2.72 -5.93 7.69
C ILE A 209 -1.20 -6.04 7.83
N ARG A 210 -0.44 -5.39 6.95
CA ARG A 210 1.03 -5.34 7.03
C ARG A 210 1.49 -4.64 8.29
N GLU A 211 0.92 -3.48 8.62
CA GLU A 211 1.26 -2.76 9.85
C GLU A 211 0.84 -3.59 11.08
N TYR A 212 -0.30 -4.28 11.02
CA TYR A 212 -0.73 -5.19 12.09
C TYR A 212 0.28 -6.34 12.32
N ILE A 213 0.75 -7.00 11.25
CA ILE A 213 1.75 -8.08 11.34
C ILE A 213 3.12 -7.55 11.77
N SER A 214 3.55 -6.40 11.25
CA SER A 214 4.87 -5.85 11.55
C SER A 214 5.02 -5.42 13.01
N ASN A 215 3.91 -5.08 13.68
CA ASN A 215 3.90 -4.71 15.09
C ASN A 215 3.45 -5.85 16.01
N SER A 216 3.21 -7.07 15.49
CA SER A 216 2.82 -8.22 16.30
C SER A 216 3.96 -8.68 17.23
N GLU A 217 5.22 -8.49 16.83
CA GLU A 217 6.40 -8.82 17.63
C GLU A 217 6.45 -8.00 18.94
N GLU A 218 5.97 -6.75 18.94
CA GLU A 218 5.86 -5.92 20.16
C GLU A 218 4.79 -6.43 21.13
N ILE A 219 3.79 -7.15 20.61
CA ILE A 219 2.69 -7.75 21.36
C ILE A 219 3.06 -9.19 21.81
N GLY A 220 4.24 -9.69 21.39
CA GLY A 220 4.72 -11.03 21.72
C GLY A 220 4.09 -12.14 20.87
N VAL A 221 3.53 -11.80 19.71
CA VAL A 221 2.95 -12.76 18.76
C VAL A 221 3.90 -12.93 17.58
N ASP A 222 4.29 -14.18 17.32
CA ASP A 222 5.15 -14.50 16.19
C ASP A 222 4.43 -14.16 14.86
N PRO A 223 5.05 -13.36 13.97
CA PRO A 223 4.42 -12.93 12.73
C PRO A 223 4.13 -14.11 11.79
N GLU A 224 4.85 -15.22 11.93
CA GLU A 224 4.68 -16.43 11.13
C GLU A 224 3.32 -17.10 11.40
N ASP A 225 2.94 -17.21 12.67
CA ASP A 225 1.67 -17.79 13.09
C ASP A 225 0.51 -16.91 12.64
N LEU A 226 0.70 -15.60 12.72
CA LEU A 226 -0.29 -14.63 12.28
C LEU A 226 -0.49 -14.64 10.76
N ILE A 227 0.61 -14.69 9.98
CA ILE A 227 0.57 -14.84 8.53
C ILE A 227 -0.12 -16.15 8.15
N SER A 228 0.24 -17.24 8.83
CA SER A 228 -0.38 -18.56 8.62
C SER A 228 -1.89 -18.51 8.85
N PHE A 229 -2.32 -17.88 9.93
CA PHE A 229 -3.73 -17.75 10.27
C PHE A 229 -4.51 -16.84 9.31
N MET A 230 -3.94 -15.68 8.92
CA MET A 230 -4.55 -14.78 7.94
C MET A 230 -4.72 -15.44 6.57
N LEU A 231 -3.69 -16.20 6.15
CA LEU A 231 -3.77 -16.98 4.93
C LEU A 231 -4.81 -18.08 5.04
N GLU A 232 -4.82 -18.86 6.13
CA GLU A 232 -5.84 -19.88 6.38
C GLU A 232 -7.26 -19.30 6.27
N LEU A 233 -7.51 -18.14 6.92
CA LEU A 233 -8.79 -17.44 6.86
C LEU A 233 -9.22 -17.12 5.42
N SER A 234 -8.27 -16.80 4.55
CA SER A 234 -8.55 -16.47 3.14
C SER A 234 -9.05 -17.67 2.30
N PHE A 235 -8.85 -18.90 2.77
CA PHE A 235 -9.37 -20.12 2.13
C PHE A 235 -10.71 -20.57 2.69
N HIS A 236 -11.19 -19.97 3.77
CA HIS A 236 -12.51 -20.30 4.29
C HIS A 236 -13.60 -19.82 3.32
N GLU A 237 -14.71 -20.55 3.25
CA GLU A 237 -15.82 -20.20 2.38
C GLU A 237 -16.58 -19.00 2.93
N THR A 238 -16.78 -17.99 2.07
CA THR A 238 -17.56 -16.80 2.45
C THR A 238 -18.99 -17.21 2.81
N GLY A 239 -19.48 -16.71 3.95
CA GLY A 239 -20.85 -16.97 4.40
C GLY A 239 -21.07 -18.27 5.17
N GLN A 240 -20.06 -19.14 5.27
CA GLN A 240 -20.09 -20.28 6.19
C GLN A 240 -19.65 -19.87 7.59
N ALA A 241 -20.15 -20.59 8.60
CA ALA A 241 -19.83 -20.34 10.00
C ALA A 241 -18.76 -21.32 10.51
N TYR A 242 -17.82 -20.82 11.30
CA TYR A 242 -16.70 -21.58 11.85
C TYR A 242 -16.60 -21.37 13.36
N ASN A 243 -16.39 -22.46 14.10
CA ASN A 243 -16.49 -22.44 15.56
C ASN A 243 -15.28 -21.75 16.21
N MET A 244 -15.53 -20.77 17.10
CA MET A 244 -14.47 -20.04 17.80
C MET A 244 -13.71 -20.87 18.85
N ASN A 245 -14.27 -21.98 19.31
CA ASN A 245 -13.63 -22.87 20.28
C ASN A 245 -12.44 -23.65 19.67
N THR A 246 -12.35 -23.71 18.34
CA THR A 246 -11.22 -24.32 17.61
C THR A 246 -10.01 -23.39 17.49
N LEU A 247 -10.14 -22.15 17.96
CA LEU A 247 -9.09 -21.14 17.88
C LEU A 247 -8.26 -21.14 19.16
N ASP A 248 -6.99 -20.79 19.06
CA ASP A 248 -6.16 -20.50 20.23
C ASP A 248 -6.46 -19.10 20.78
N GLU A 249 -5.91 -18.75 21.95
CA GLU A 249 -6.17 -17.45 22.57
C GLU A 249 -5.71 -16.28 21.70
N ILE A 250 -4.55 -16.41 21.06
CA ILE A 250 -4.01 -15.44 20.11
C ILE A 250 -4.95 -15.29 18.91
N GLN A 251 -5.36 -16.40 18.31
CA GLN A 251 -6.26 -16.42 17.15
C GLN A 251 -7.63 -15.81 17.50
N ARG A 252 -8.16 -16.05 18.71
CA ARG A 252 -9.40 -15.41 19.18
C ARG A 252 -9.27 -13.90 19.30
N ASN A 253 -8.13 -13.40 19.76
CA ASN A 253 -7.90 -11.95 19.84
C ASN A 253 -7.77 -11.34 18.44
N THR A 254 -7.00 -11.98 17.55
CA THR A 254 -6.90 -11.57 16.15
C THR A 254 -8.25 -11.56 15.45
N ILE A 255 -9.11 -12.56 15.67
CA ILE A 255 -10.46 -12.59 15.09
C ILE A 255 -11.33 -11.42 15.55
N LYS A 256 -11.20 -10.95 16.79
CA LYS A 256 -11.90 -9.75 17.26
C LYS A 256 -11.39 -8.50 16.56
N ASP A 257 -10.07 -8.36 16.41
CA ASP A 257 -9.49 -7.24 15.65
C ASP A 257 -9.94 -7.27 14.18
N LEU A 258 -10.00 -8.47 13.59
CA LEU A 258 -10.48 -8.68 12.22
C LEU A 258 -11.99 -8.43 12.05
N GLU A 259 -12.78 -8.62 13.11
CA GLU A 259 -14.20 -8.25 13.13
C GLU A 259 -14.36 -6.74 13.03
N ASP A 260 -13.59 -5.99 13.82
CA ASP A 260 -13.59 -4.53 13.79
C ASP A 260 -13.15 -3.95 12.43
N LEU A 261 -12.33 -4.68 11.69
CA LEU A 261 -11.97 -4.36 10.29
C LEU A 261 -13.01 -4.84 9.27
N GLY A 262 -13.98 -5.66 9.65
CA GLY A 262 -15.02 -6.21 8.77
C GLY A 262 -14.60 -7.42 7.93
N LEU A 263 -13.46 -8.06 8.24
CA LEU A 263 -13.00 -9.27 7.54
C LEU A 263 -13.81 -10.49 7.97
N VAL A 264 -14.29 -10.49 9.20
CA VAL A 264 -15.14 -11.54 9.74
C VAL A 264 -16.35 -10.91 10.43
N LYS A 265 -17.46 -11.64 10.48
CA LYS A 265 -18.62 -11.28 11.29
C LYS A 265 -18.75 -12.27 12.43
N LEU A 266 -18.75 -11.80 13.68
CA LEU A 266 -19.01 -12.68 14.81
C LEU A 266 -20.51 -12.84 15.04
N GLN A 267 -20.91 -14.05 15.39
CA GLN A 267 -22.25 -14.38 15.82
C GLN A 267 -22.18 -15.29 17.04
N GLN A 268 -23.08 -15.06 17.98
CA GLN A 268 -23.19 -15.85 19.20
C GLN A 268 -24.53 -16.57 19.22
N GLY A 269 -24.46 -17.88 19.39
CA GLY A 269 -25.61 -18.72 19.71
C GLY A 269 -25.83 -18.82 21.21
N ARG A 270 -26.69 -19.76 21.62
CA ARG A 270 -27.01 -19.99 23.04
C ARG A 270 -25.87 -20.59 23.85
N LYS A 271 -24.97 -21.34 23.21
CA LYS A 271 -23.87 -22.09 23.86
C LYS A 271 -22.52 -21.92 23.17
N GLU A 272 -22.50 -21.51 21.90
CA GLU A 272 -21.32 -21.48 21.06
C GLU A 272 -21.27 -20.15 20.31
N SER A 273 -20.05 -19.67 20.05
CA SER A 273 -19.79 -18.52 19.18
C SER A 273 -19.05 -18.96 17.93
N TRP A 274 -19.37 -18.32 16.82
CA TRP A 274 -18.76 -18.60 15.52
C TRP A 274 -18.42 -17.31 14.77
N PHE A 275 -17.47 -17.43 13.85
CA PHE A 275 -17.10 -16.36 12.93
C PHE A 275 -17.50 -16.73 11.51
N ILE A 276 -17.85 -15.71 10.71
CA ILE A 276 -18.25 -15.86 9.31
C ILE A 276 -17.31 -14.98 8.46
N PRO A 277 -16.46 -15.56 7.61
CA PRO A 277 -15.59 -14.81 6.71
C PRO A 277 -16.40 -13.98 5.70
N THR A 278 -15.96 -12.74 5.48
CA THR A 278 -16.49 -11.85 4.45
C THR A 278 -15.63 -11.91 3.19
N LYS A 279 -16.08 -11.28 2.10
CA LYS A 279 -15.28 -11.18 0.85
C LYS A 279 -13.94 -10.47 1.05
N LEU A 280 -13.82 -9.58 2.04
CA LEU A 280 -12.56 -8.90 2.35
C LEU A 280 -11.49 -9.91 2.82
N ALA A 281 -11.87 -10.90 3.63
CA ALA A 281 -10.96 -11.94 4.09
C ALA A 281 -10.48 -12.85 2.96
N THR A 282 -11.36 -13.27 2.07
CA THR A 282 -10.98 -14.13 0.93
C THR A 282 -10.13 -13.41 -0.09
N ASN A 283 -10.30 -12.09 -0.26
CA ASN A 283 -9.48 -11.29 -1.16
C ASN A 283 -8.02 -11.17 -0.71
N LEU A 284 -7.70 -11.55 0.54
CA LEU A 284 -6.34 -11.58 1.05
C LEU A 284 -5.43 -12.55 0.25
N SER A 285 -5.90 -13.71 -0.20
CA SER A 285 -5.03 -14.59 -1.02
C SER A 285 -5.03 -14.24 -2.52
N VAL A 286 -5.99 -13.44 -2.97
CA VAL A 286 -6.30 -13.23 -4.41
C VAL A 286 -5.64 -11.97 -4.99
N SER A 287 -4.96 -11.17 -4.18
CA SER A 287 -4.52 -9.79 -4.50
C SER A 287 -3.44 -9.60 -5.59
N LEU A 288 -3.26 -10.57 -6.49
CA LEU A 288 -2.41 -10.46 -7.67
C LEU A 288 -3.13 -10.77 -9.00
N THR A 289 -4.39 -11.20 -8.97
CA THR A 289 -5.21 -11.25 -10.19
C THR A 289 -5.92 -9.92 -10.34
N ASP A 290 -5.33 -9.04 -11.13
CA ASP A 290 -5.84 -7.81 -11.75
C ASP A 290 -7.38 -7.70 -11.77
N SER A 291 -7.99 -7.45 -10.61
CA SER A 291 -9.41 -7.14 -10.49
C SER A 291 -9.54 -5.63 -10.59
N SER A 292 -9.06 -5.09 -11.71
CA SER A 292 -9.41 -3.75 -12.19
C SER A 292 -10.84 -3.74 -12.72
N SER A 293 -11.77 -4.35 -11.98
CA SER A 293 -13.17 -3.93 -12.05
C SER A 293 -13.18 -2.49 -11.54
N ARG A 294 -13.13 -1.52 -12.46
CA ARG A 294 -13.30 -0.11 -12.13
C ARG A 294 -14.56 -0.05 -11.28
N LYS A 295 -14.42 0.28 -10.00
CA LYS A 295 -15.58 0.61 -9.18
C LYS A 295 -16.30 1.73 -9.92
N GLU A 296 -17.62 1.65 -10.02
CA GLU A 296 -18.39 2.77 -10.52
C GLU A 296 -18.04 3.98 -9.65
N GLY A 297 -17.43 4.99 -10.27
CA GLY A 297 -17.13 6.22 -9.55
C GLY A 297 -18.43 6.92 -9.14
N PHE A 298 -18.31 7.83 -8.19
CA PHE A 298 -19.46 8.54 -7.63
C PHE A 298 -19.36 10.06 -7.81
N VAL A 299 -18.25 10.57 -8.34
CA VAL A 299 -17.95 12.01 -8.41
C VAL A 299 -18.17 12.55 -9.81
N MET A 300 -18.83 13.70 -9.91
CA MET A 300 -18.97 14.49 -11.14
C MET A 300 -18.46 15.91 -10.88
N VAL A 301 -17.60 16.41 -11.76
CA VAL A 301 -17.01 17.75 -11.68
C VAL A 301 -17.43 18.57 -12.89
N GLU A 302 -17.93 19.78 -12.65
CA GLU A 302 -18.35 20.73 -13.67
C GLU A 302 -17.28 21.79 -13.95
N THR A 303 -17.40 22.50 -15.08
CA THR A 303 -16.47 23.55 -15.50
C THR A 303 -16.47 24.77 -14.58
N ASN A 304 -17.48 24.93 -13.73
CA ASN A 304 -17.63 26.01 -12.75
C ASN A 304 -17.00 25.66 -11.38
N PHE A 305 -16.16 24.62 -11.30
CA PHE A 305 -15.54 24.12 -10.07
C PHE A 305 -16.51 23.52 -9.03
N ARG A 306 -17.77 23.27 -9.41
CA ARG A 306 -18.70 22.51 -8.58
C ARG A 306 -18.51 21.02 -8.76
N MET A 307 -18.66 20.32 -7.65
CA MET A 307 -18.57 18.88 -7.55
C MET A 307 -19.86 18.31 -6.96
N TYR A 308 -20.30 17.23 -7.58
CA TYR A 308 -21.47 16.46 -7.19
C TYR A 308 -21.04 15.02 -6.94
N ALA A 309 -21.10 14.58 -5.68
CA ALA A 309 -20.73 13.23 -5.30
C ALA A 309 -21.98 12.44 -4.87
N TYR A 310 -22.33 11.42 -5.65
CA TYR A 310 -23.48 10.54 -5.44
C TYR A 310 -23.14 9.46 -4.42
N SER A 311 -23.10 9.84 -3.15
CA SER A 311 -22.74 8.95 -2.05
C SER A 311 -23.51 9.34 -0.78
N SER A 312 -23.88 8.34 0.01
CA SER A 312 -24.39 8.49 1.38
C SER A 312 -23.32 8.24 2.44
N SER A 313 -22.12 7.78 2.04
CA SER A 313 -21.01 7.49 2.96
C SER A 313 -20.45 8.78 3.56
N LYS A 314 -20.34 8.79 4.90
CA LYS A 314 -19.68 9.86 5.66
C LYS A 314 -18.18 9.95 5.34
N LEU A 315 -17.54 8.81 5.05
CA LEU A 315 -16.12 8.77 4.68
C LEU A 315 -15.87 9.56 3.40
N HIS A 316 -16.70 9.37 2.38
CA HIS A 316 -16.60 10.14 1.14
C HIS A 316 -16.77 11.64 1.39
N THR A 317 -17.68 12.06 2.27
CA THR A 317 -17.82 13.47 2.65
C THR A 317 -16.52 14.02 3.24
N GLU A 318 -15.91 13.30 4.19
CA GLU A 318 -14.67 13.76 4.83
C GLU A 318 -13.48 13.77 3.88
N ILE A 319 -13.36 12.79 2.98
CA ILE A 319 -12.33 12.79 1.92
C ILE A 319 -12.48 14.03 1.04
N LEU A 320 -13.71 14.38 0.63
CA LEU A 320 -13.95 15.57 -0.18
C LEU A 320 -13.64 16.86 0.57
N ARG A 321 -13.89 16.93 1.88
CA ARG A 321 -13.54 18.10 2.71
C ARG A 321 -12.03 18.41 2.74
N LEU A 322 -11.18 17.42 2.46
CA LEU A 322 -9.73 17.62 2.49
C LEU A 322 -9.25 18.61 1.43
N PHE A 323 -9.96 18.73 0.30
CA PHE A 323 -9.55 19.58 -0.83
C PHE A 323 -10.67 20.42 -1.43
N SER A 324 -11.91 20.27 -0.96
CA SER A 324 -13.07 21.04 -1.41
C SER A 324 -13.89 21.56 -0.23
N ARG A 325 -14.66 22.61 -0.47
CA ARG A 325 -15.63 23.13 0.48
C ARG A 325 -16.96 22.44 0.26
N VAL A 326 -17.37 21.58 1.19
CA VAL A 326 -18.72 20.99 1.17
C VAL A 326 -19.75 22.08 1.49
N GLU A 327 -20.64 22.36 0.55
CA GLU A 327 -21.66 23.41 0.68
C GLU A 327 -22.88 22.89 1.43
N TYR A 328 -23.39 21.72 1.03
CA TYR A 328 -24.51 21.05 1.68
C TYR A 328 -24.51 19.55 1.33
N GLN A 329 -25.15 18.76 2.20
CA GLN A 329 -25.29 17.32 2.06
C GLN A 329 -26.78 16.95 2.05
N LEU A 330 -27.18 16.21 1.03
CA LEU A 330 -28.47 15.54 0.90
C LEU A 330 -28.29 14.03 1.14
N PRO A 331 -29.36 13.23 1.34
CA PRO A 331 -29.24 11.82 1.71
C PRO A 331 -28.34 10.96 0.79
N ASN A 332 -28.34 11.23 -0.51
CA ASN A 332 -27.55 10.48 -1.51
C ASN A 332 -26.71 11.40 -2.42
N LEU A 333 -26.51 12.66 -2.03
CA LEU A 333 -25.78 13.64 -2.84
C LEU A 333 -25.02 14.62 -1.94
N ILE A 334 -23.72 14.72 -2.16
CA ILE A 334 -22.84 15.69 -1.54
C ILE A 334 -22.52 16.74 -2.59
N VAL A 335 -22.78 18.01 -2.27
CA VAL A 335 -22.44 19.15 -3.14
C VAL A 335 -21.28 19.91 -2.53
N ALA A 336 -20.21 20.04 -3.29
CA ALA A 336 -19.00 20.73 -2.86
C ALA A 336 -18.47 21.65 -3.97
N SER A 337 -17.67 22.64 -3.59
CA SER A 337 -16.98 23.53 -4.52
C SER A 337 -15.48 23.50 -4.29
N ILE A 338 -14.71 23.43 -5.38
CA ILE A 338 -13.27 23.53 -5.35
C ILE A 338 -12.90 25.02 -5.37
N THR A 339 -12.24 25.48 -4.31
CA THR A 339 -11.85 26.89 -4.14
C THR A 339 -10.34 27.00 -3.98
N LYS A 340 -9.79 28.19 -4.26
CA LYS A 340 -8.36 28.47 -4.02
C LYS A 340 -7.98 28.20 -2.55
N GLU A 341 -8.82 28.62 -1.62
CA GLU A 341 -8.63 28.46 -0.17
C GLU A 341 -8.63 26.99 0.25
N SER A 342 -9.60 26.19 -0.24
CA SER A 342 -9.68 24.77 0.10
C SER A 342 -8.48 23.99 -0.42
N LEU A 343 -7.97 24.34 -1.61
CA LEU A 343 -6.80 23.70 -2.18
C LEU A 343 -5.49 24.14 -1.51
N TYR A 344 -5.37 25.41 -1.12
CA TYR A 344 -4.20 25.86 -0.38
C TYR A 344 -4.06 25.13 0.96
N ASN A 345 -5.18 24.93 1.66
CA ASN A 345 -5.20 24.09 2.86
C ASN A 345 -4.80 22.64 2.54
N ALA A 346 -5.27 22.07 1.44
CA ALA A 346 -4.87 20.74 1.00
C ALA A 346 -3.35 20.64 0.73
N PHE A 347 -2.79 21.60 -0.01
CA PHE A 347 -1.36 21.67 -0.34
C PHE A 347 -0.49 21.85 0.91
N GLU A 348 -0.90 22.68 1.87
CA GLU A 348 -0.23 22.84 3.16
C GLU A 348 -0.22 21.54 3.99
N ASN A 349 -1.25 20.70 3.83
CA ASN A 349 -1.32 19.38 4.43
C ASN A 349 -0.57 18.30 3.62
N GLY A 350 0.13 18.68 2.55
CA GLY A 350 0.95 17.79 1.73
C GLY A 350 0.17 16.99 0.69
N ILE A 351 -1.07 17.36 0.39
CA ILE A 351 -1.85 16.74 -0.68
C ILE A 351 -1.49 17.42 -2.00
N THR A 352 -0.97 16.69 -2.99
CA THR A 352 -0.52 17.30 -4.25
C THR A 352 -1.66 17.48 -5.27
N ALA A 353 -1.48 18.39 -6.24
CA ALA A 353 -2.46 18.61 -7.31
C ALA A 353 -2.75 17.32 -8.08
N GLU A 354 -1.70 16.55 -8.38
CA GLU A 354 -1.83 15.33 -9.19
C GLU A 354 -2.54 14.20 -8.43
N GLN A 355 -2.40 14.14 -7.10
CA GLN A 355 -3.19 13.23 -6.26
C GLN A 355 -4.68 13.58 -6.29
N ILE A 356 -5.03 14.87 -6.19
CA ILE A 356 -6.42 15.33 -6.26
C ILE A 356 -7.01 15.02 -7.64
N ILE A 357 -6.28 15.33 -8.73
CA ILE A 357 -6.73 15.05 -10.09
C ILE A 357 -6.92 13.55 -10.31
N SER A 358 -5.95 12.74 -9.86
CA SER A 358 -6.03 11.27 -9.94
C SER A 358 -7.25 10.73 -9.20
N PHE A 359 -7.54 11.24 -8.00
CA PHE A 359 -8.74 10.87 -7.24
C PHE A 359 -10.03 11.15 -8.03
N LEU A 360 -10.16 12.37 -8.58
CA LEU A 360 -11.34 12.78 -9.34
C LEU A 360 -11.52 11.94 -10.60
N GLN A 361 -10.43 11.59 -11.29
CA GLN A 361 -10.47 10.76 -12.48
C GLN A 361 -10.81 9.30 -12.17
N GLN A 362 -10.24 8.72 -11.11
CA GLN A 362 -10.47 7.33 -10.70
C GLN A 362 -11.88 7.12 -10.15
N ASN A 363 -12.45 8.13 -9.48
CA ASN A 363 -13.79 8.09 -8.89
C ASN A 363 -14.83 8.83 -9.73
N ALA A 364 -14.55 9.07 -11.01
CA ALA A 364 -15.49 9.72 -11.91
C ALA A 364 -16.74 8.84 -12.13
N HIS A 365 -17.92 9.45 -12.01
CA HIS A 365 -19.19 8.77 -12.23
C HIS A 365 -19.27 8.15 -13.63
N ALA A 366 -19.88 6.96 -13.76
CA ALA A 366 -19.86 6.17 -15.01
C ALA A 366 -20.20 6.98 -16.27
N ARG A 367 -21.20 7.88 -16.18
CA ARG A 367 -21.61 8.77 -17.29
C ARG A 367 -20.52 9.75 -17.76
N VAL A 368 -19.57 10.09 -16.90
CA VAL A 368 -18.49 11.05 -17.16
C VAL A 368 -17.15 10.33 -17.33
N ALA A 369 -16.99 9.14 -16.74
CA ALA A 369 -15.79 8.32 -16.86
C ALA A 369 -15.48 7.91 -18.32
N GLU A 370 -16.50 7.81 -19.18
CA GLU A 370 -16.33 7.53 -20.61
C GLU A 370 -15.86 8.76 -21.41
N ARG A 371 -16.01 9.97 -20.87
CA ARG A 371 -15.55 11.21 -21.51
C ARG A 371 -14.03 11.31 -21.38
N VAL A 372 -13.37 11.76 -22.44
CA VAL A 372 -11.94 12.10 -22.43
C VAL A 372 -11.79 13.61 -22.61
N PRO A 373 -11.25 14.34 -21.62
CA PRO A 373 -10.93 13.91 -20.26
C PRO A 373 -12.18 13.77 -19.37
N SER A 374 -12.10 12.90 -18.35
CA SER A 374 -13.20 12.64 -17.40
C SER A 374 -13.41 13.78 -16.41
N VAL A 375 -12.38 14.60 -16.19
CA VAL A 375 -12.44 15.85 -15.44
C VAL A 375 -12.18 17.00 -16.43
N PRO A 376 -12.96 18.10 -16.40
CA PRO A 376 -12.74 19.22 -17.32
C PRO A 376 -11.32 19.80 -17.25
N GLU A 377 -10.70 20.07 -18.41
CA GLU A 377 -9.31 20.55 -18.50
C GLU A 377 -9.09 21.86 -17.74
N ASN A 378 -10.05 22.77 -17.81
CA ASN A 378 -9.98 24.04 -17.09
C ASN A 378 -9.89 23.84 -15.57
N VAL A 379 -10.50 22.77 -15.03
CA VAL A 379 -10.41 22.44 -13.61
C VAL A 379 -9.05 21.84 -13.29
N THR A 380 -8.57 20.87 -14.08
CA THR A 380 -7.27 20.23 -13.83
C THR A 380 -6.12 21.22 -13.91
N ASP A 381 -6.15 22.12 -14.91
CA ASP A 381 -5.09 23.11 -15.10
C ASP A 381 -5.11 24.16 -13.99
N GLN A 382 -6.29 24.57 -13.53
CA GLN A 382 -6.41 25.52 -12.43
C GLN A 382 -5.89 24.96 -11.11
N ILE A 383 -6.13 23.67 -10.82
CA ILE A 383 -5.58 23.01 -9.62
C ILE A 383 -4.05 23.02 -9.66
N ARG A 384 -3.44 22.64 -10.80
CA ARG A 384 -1.99 22.66 -10.99
C ARG A 384 -1.39 24.06 -10.90
N LEU A 385 -2.09 25.06 -11.45
CA LEU A 385 -1.69 26.46 -11.38
C LEU A 385 -1.68 26.96 -9.94
N TRP A 386 -2.68 26.60 -9.14
CA TRP A 386 -2.74 26.99 -7.73
C TRP A 386 -1.66 26.34 -6.87
N GLU A 387 -1.29 25.08 -7.12
CA GLU A 387 -0.12 24.45 -6.48
C GLU A 387 1.18 25.16 -6.89
N SER A 388 1.33 25.45 -8.18
CA SER A 388 2.48 26.19 -8.70
C SER A 388 2.58 27.61 -8.14
N ASP A 389 1.44 28.27 -7.86
CA ASP A 389 1.39 29.60 -7.23
C ASP A 389 1.85 29.57 -5.77
N LEU A 390 1.61 28.46 -5.06
CA LEU A 390 2.10 28.24 -3.70
C LEU A 390 3.61 27.92 -3.68
N ASN A 391 4.08 27.12 -4.63
CA ASN A 391 5.48 26.71 -4.76
C ASN A 391 6.36 27.68 -5.57
N ARG A 392 5.97 28.95 -5.71
CA ARG A 392 6.73 29.95 -6.52
C ARG A 392 8.09 30.30 -5.95
N VAL A 393 8.25 30.16 -4.64
CA VAL A 393 9.46 30.57 -3.91
C VAL A 393 10.05 29.35 -3.23
N GLU A 394 11.21 28.92 -3.73
CA GLU A 394 12.03 27.91 -3.07
C GLU A 394 13.04 28.58 -2.14
N MET A 395 13.13 28.10 -0.91
CA MET A 395 14.06 28.60 0.09
C MET A 395 15.22 27.62 0.22
N THR A 396 16.38 27.99 -0.31
CA THR A 396 17.61 27.20 -0.19
C THR A 396 18.53 27.82 0.88
N PRO A 397 18.88 27.11 1.96
CA PRO A 397 19.91 27.56 2.89
C PRO A 397 21.25 27.77 2.17
N ALA A 398 21.83 28.96 2.31
CA ALA A 398 23.01 29.34 1.57
C ALA A 398 23.90 30.31 2.36
N HIS A 399 25.18 30.36 1.99
CA HIS A 399 26.14 31.35 2.48
C HIS A 399 26.51 32.34 1.38
N PHE A 400 26.50 33.61 1.74
CA PHE A 400 26.90 34.72 0.89
C PHE A 400 28.37 35.07 1.14
N TYR A 401 29.14 35.20 0.06
CA TYR A 401 30.54 35.61 0.07
C TYR A 401 30.67 36.90 -0.75
N ASP A 402 31.28 37.90 -0.13
CA ASP A 402 31.58 39.20 -0.70
C ASP A 402 33.01 39.64 -0.36
N GLU A 403 33.37 40.85 -0.81
CA GLU A 403 34.65 41.51 -0.50
C GLU A 403 35.89 40.69 -0.87
N PHE A 404 35.87 40.07 -2.05
CA PHE A 404 37.05 39.36 -2.57
C PHE A 404 38.21 40.35 -2.80
N PRO A 405 39.45 39.98 -2.41
CA PRO A 405 40.61 40.86 -2.47
C PRO A 405 41.09 41.13 -3.90
N SER A 406 40.86 40.20 -4.82
CA SER A 406 41.18 40.34 -6.24
C SER A 406 40.20 39.55 -7.10
N ARG A 407 40.16 39.89 -8.39
CA ARG A 407 39.36 39.18 -9.38
C ARG A 407 39.78 37.72 -9.53
N ASP A 408 41.08 37.43 -9.46
CA ASP A 408 41.61 36.08 -9.61
C ASP A 408 41.16 35.15 -8.46
N VAL A 409 41.12 35.67 -7.23
CA VAL A 409 40.64 34.92 -6.05
C VAL A 409 39.13 34.67 -6.15
N TYR A 410 38.38 35.63 -6.67
CA TYR A 410 36.95 35.47 -6.95
C TYR A 410 36.72 34.38 -8.01
N GLU A 411 37.45 34.44 -9.14
CA GLU A 411 37.31 33.46 -10.22
C GLU A 411 37.68 32.04 -9.75
N ALA A 412 38.77 31.89 -9.00
CA ALA A 412 39.16 30.61 -8.40
C ALA A 412 38.13 30.07 -7.39
N ALA A 413 37.52 30.95 -6.59
CA ALA A 413 36.48 30.56 -5.65
C ALA A 413 35.18 30.12 -6.36
N CYS A 414 34.81 30.78 -7.46
CA CYS A 414 33.71 30.36 -8.31
C CYS A 414 33.99 29.00 -8.98
N ASP A 415 35.19 28.80 -9.51
CA ASP A 415 35.59 27.54 -10.14
C ASP A 415 35.54 26.39 -9.13
N PHE A 416 36.09 26.59 -7.93
CA PHE A 416 36.03 25.61 -6.85
C PHE A 416 34.59 25.32 -6.41
N ALA A 417 33.73 26.34 -6.31
CA ALA A 417 32.32 26.15 -5.98
C ALA A 417 31.56 25.36 -7.06
N ARG A 418 31.91 25.53 -8.35
CA ARG A 418 31.36 24.73 -9.46
C ARG A 418 31.87 23.28 -9.43
N GLU A 419 33.15 23.08 -9.14
CA GLU A 419 33.74 21.73 -9.00
C GLU A 419 33.09 20.94 -7.86
N CYS A 420 32.82 21.60 -6.73
CA CYS A 420 32.12 21.00 -5.60
C CYS A 420 30.61 20.86 -5.80
N GLY A 421 30.04 21.37 -6.91
CA GLY A 421 28.59 21.33 -7.19
C GLY A 421 27.75 22.20 -6.24
N GLY A 422 28.34 23.21 -5.61
CA GLY A 422 27.71 24.02 -4.56
C GLY A 422 27.37 25.46 -4.95
N LEU A 423 27.72 25.92 -6.14
CA LEU A 423 27.46 27.30 -6.59
C LEU A 423 25.97 27.51 -6.88
N LEU A 424 25.33 28.45 -6.17
CA LEU A 424 23.92 28.79 -6.36
C LEU A 424 23.73 30.06 -7.19
N TRP A 425 24.59 31.06 -6.99
CA TRP A 425 24.51 32.34 -7.70
C TRP A 425 25.87 33.05 -7.71
N GLU A 426 26.16 33.80 -8.76
CA GLU A 426 27.36 34.62 -8.87
C GLU A 426 27.07 35.97 -9.54
N ASP A 427 27.80 37.02 -9.14
CA ASP A 427 27.80 38.34 -9.76
C ASP A 427 29.25 38.80 -9.98
N SER A 428 29.72 38.62 -11.21
CA SER A 428 31.08 38.97 -11.62
C SER A 428 31.37 40.47 -11.57
N LYS A 429 30.35 41.34 -11.61
CA LYS A 429 30.55 42.80 -11.59
C LYS A 429 30.88 43.29 -10.18
N LYS A 430 30.25 42.69 -9.17
CA LYS A 430 30.45 43.06 -7.76
C LYS A 430 31.34 42.09 -6.99
N MET A 431 31.86 41.05 -7.66
CA MET A 431 32.62 39.95 -7.04
C MET A 431 31.86 39.36 -5.86
N ARG A 432 30.68 38.79 -6.13
CA ARG A 432 29.83 38.17 -5.11
C ARG A 432 29.47 36.76 -5.54
N LEU A 433 29.44 35.83 -4.60
CA LEU A 433 28.97 34.48 -4.86
C LEU A 433 28.13 33.97 -3.69
N VAL A 434 27.19 33.09 -4.00
CA VAL A 434 26.34 32.40 -3.04
C VAL A 434 26.54 30.91 -3.25
N VAL A 435 26.82 30.18 -2.17
CA VAL A 435 27.02 28.74 -2.18
C VAL A 435 26.09 28.05 -1.21
N ASN A 436 25.78 26.79 -1.48
CA ASN A 436 25.02 25.94 -0.60
C ASN A 436 25.75 25.74 0.76
N THR A 437 25.00 25.66 1.84
CA THR A 437 25.48 25.37 3.20
C THR A 437 26.38 24.15 3.29
N GLU A 438 26.12 23.11 2.49
CA GLU A 438 26.93 21.88 2.47
C GLU A 438 28.39 22.13 2.05
N VAL A 439 28.61 23.10 1.16
CA VAL A 439 29.92 23.39 0.55
C VAL A 439 30.65 24.52 1.31
N HIS A 440 29.99 25.15 2.29
CA HIS A 440 30.54 26.27 3.06
C HIS A 440 31.88 25.95 3.74
N LEU A 441 32.01 24.77 4.36
CA LEU A 441 33.24 24.38 5.05
C LEU A 441 34.41 24.22 4.07
N GLN A 442 34.18 23.58 2.93
CA GLN A 442 35.19 23.35 1.90
C GLN A 442 35.64 24.67 1.27
N MET A 443 34.69 25.57 1.00
CA MET A 443 34.97 26.93 0.52
C MET A 443 35.85 27.71 1.50
N ARG A 444 35.56 27.61 2.81
CA ARG A 444 36.38 28.28 3.84
C ARG A 444 37.81 27.74 3.89
N GLU A 445 38.02 26.45 3.68
CA GLU A 445 39.36 25.87 3.60
C GLU A 445 40.11 26.32 2.34
N HIS A 446 39.43 26.32 1.19
CA HIS A 446 40.02 26.76 -0.08
C HIS A 446 40.48 28.23 -0.01
N LEU A 447 39.62 29.12 0.50
CA LEU A 447 39.94 30.55 0.65
C LEU A 447 41.04 30.81 1.69
N ARG A 448 41.20 29.93 2.69
CA ARG A 448 42.31 30.02 3.65
C ARG A 448 43.65 29.61 3.05
N ARG A 449 43.66 28.69 2.07
CA ARG A 449 44.89 28.25 1.39
C ARG A 449 45.41 29.25 0.36
N GLN A 450 44.56 30.19 -0.08
CA GLN A 450 44.91 31.25 -1.02
C GLN A 450 45.33 32.57 -0.35
N LYS A 451 45.27 32.66 0.99
CA LYS A 451 45.98 33.69 1.76
C LYS A 451 47.42 33.27 1.96
#